data_AF-A0A9J6D5K0-F1
#
_entry.id   AF-A0A9J6D5K0-F1
#
_cell.length_a   1.000
_cell.length_b   1.000
_cell.length_c   1.000
_cell.angle_alpha   90.00
_cell.angle_beta   90.00
_cell.angle_gamma   90.00
#
_symmetry.space_group_name_H-M   'P 1'
#
loop_
_entity.id
_entity.type
_entity.pdbx_description
1 polymer ?
#
loop_
_entity_poly.entity_id
_entity_poly.type
_entity_poly.pdbx_seq_one_letter_code
_entity_poly.pdbx_strand_id
1 'polypeptide(L)'
;MSHQVCSEDVSCNELSQLPPGIGELQALRSLRVRRNQLSELPAELCRLRLWRLDVSENQLARLPPLLRLMSSLRHLLVDGNPLVSPPAFVRLPMGFFADSLCD
;
A
#
# COMPACT_ATOMS: atom_id res chain seq x y z
N MET A 1 -16.08 -18.82 -14.09
CA MET A 1 -16.16 -18.41 -12.68
C MET A 1 -15.38 -17.12 -12.53
N SER A 2 -16.05 -16.00 -12.70
CA SER A 2 -15.46 -14.66 -12.61
C SER A 2 -15.07 -14.39 -11.16
N HIS A 3 -13.78 -14.57 -10.84
CA HIS A 3 -13.22 -13.99 -9.63
C HIS A 3 -13.41 -12.47 -9.74
N GLN A 4 -14.46 -11.93 -9.11
CA GLN A 4 -14.57 -10.50 -8.88
C GLN A 4 -13.40 -10.12 -7.99
N VAL A 5 -12.32 -9.69 -8.62
CA VAL A 5 -11.19 -9.02 -7.98
C VAL A 5 -11.77 -7.72 -7.44
N CYS A 6 -12.12 -7.69 -6.15
CA CYS A 6 -12.58 -6.45 -5.53
C CYS A 6 -11.37 -5.51 -5.45
N SER A 7 -11.43 -4.43 -6.22
CA SER A 7 -10.49 -3.31 -6.15
C SER A 7 -11.18 -2.14 -5.49
N GLU A 8 -10.66 -1.72 -4.34
CA GLU A 8 -11.13 -0.51 -3.66
C GLU A 8 -10.20 0.64 -4.03
N ASP A 9 -10.80 1.73 -4.51
CA ASP A 9 -10.11 2.96 -4.84
C ASP A 9 -10.66 4.08 -3.96
N VAL A 10 -9.87 4.48 -2.98
CA VAL A 10 -10.18 5.52 -2.00
C VAL A 10 -9.19 6.67 -2.13
N SER A 11 -8.65 6.86 -3.33
CA SER A 11 -7.64 7.87 -3.62
C SER A 11 -8.24 9.29 -3.59
N CYS A 12 -7.39 10.30 -3.35
CA CYS A 12 -7.78 11.72 -3.30
C CYS A 12 -8.82 12.04 -2.20
N ASN A 13 -8.64 11.47 -1.01
CA ASN A 13 -9.44 11.81 0.17
C ASN A 13 -8.54 12.40 1.26
N GLU A 14 -9.16 12.80 2.37
CA GLU A 14 -8.45 13.35 3.54
C GLU A 14 -8.32 12.28 4.64
N LEU A 15 -8.15 11.01 4.25
CA LEU A 15 -8.06 9.92 5.22
C LEU A 15 -6.73 10.02 5.97
N SER A 16 -6.80 10.30 7.28
CA SER A 16 -5.64 10.26 8.16
C SER A 16 -5.24 8.85 8.57
N GLN A 17 -6.22 7.93 8.59
CA GLN A 17 -6.01 6.52 8.93
C GLN A 17 -6.97 5.64 8.14
N LEU A 18 -6.57 4.39 7.89
CA LEU A 18 -7.48 3.37 7.38
C LEU A 18 -8.22 2.71 8.54
N PRO A 19 -9.52 2.39 8.38
CA PRO A 19 -10.27 1.71 9.42
C PRO A 19 -9.70 0.30 9.67
N PRO A 20 -9.66 -0.16 10.94
CA PRO A 20 -9.15 -1.49 11.27
C PRO A 20 -9.97 -2.62 10.61
N GLY A 21 -11.23 -2.34 10.28
CA GLY A 21 -12.11 -3.25 9.54
C GLY A 21 -11.67 -3.55 8.09
N ILE A 22 -10.66 -2.86 7.54
CA ILE A 22 -10.14 -3.15 6.20
C ILE A 22 -9.68 -4.61 6.08
N GLY A 23 -9.19 -5.21 7.17
CA GLY A 23 -8.73 -6.60 7.22
C GLY A 23 -9.82 -7.66 7.03
N GLU A 24 -11.10 -7.28 7.19
CA GLU A 24 -12.25 -8.17 6.98
C GLU A 24 -12.59 -8.35 5.49
N LEU A 25 -12.05 -7.48 4.61
CA LEU A 25 -12.28 -7.52 3.17
C LEU A 25 -11.45 -8.62 2.50
N GLN A 26 -11.63 -9.89 2.87
CA GLN A 26 -10.82 -11.00 2.34
C GLN A 26 -10.92 -11.21 0.82
N ALA A 27 -11.97 -10.67 0.19
CA ALA A 27 -12.13 -10.63 -1.26
C ALA A 27 -11.27 -9.54 -1.95
N LEU A 28 -10.73 -8.58 -1.18
CA LEU A 28 -9.93 -7.48 -1.69
C LEU A 28 -8.61 -7.99 -2.26
N ARG A 29 -8.29 -7.57 -3.48
CA ARG A 29 -7.06 -7.94 -4.18
C ARG A 29 -6.23 -6.73 -4.58
N SER A 30 -6.86 -5.58 -4.75
CA SER A 30 -6.19 -4.32 -5.06
C SER A 30 -6.73 -3.24 -4.15
N LEU A 31 -5.85 -2.50 -3.49
CA LEU A 31 -6.21 -1.34 -2.69
C LEU A 31 -5.43 -0.12 -3.19
N ARG A 32 -6.13 0.93 -3.60
CA ARG A 32 -5.53 2.22 -3.92
C ARG A 32 -6.05 3.27 -2.94
N VAL A 33 -5.13 3.89 -2.23
CA VAL A 33 -5.39 4.95 -1.24
C VAL A 33 -4.42 6.10 -1.47
N ARG A 34 -4.08 6.35 -2.73
CA ARG A 34 -3.14 7.38 -3.15
C ARG A 34 -3.69 8.78 -2.80
N ARG A 35 -2.83 9.77 -2.55
CA ARG A 35 -3.27 11.15 -2.25
C ARG A 35 -4.22 11.19 -1.06
N ASN A 36 -3.74 10.64 0.06
CA ASN A 36 -4.42 10.73 1.35
C ASN A 36 -3.43 11.29 2.38
N GLN A 37 -3.84 11.33 3.65
CA GLN A 37 -3.02 11.85 4.75
C GLN A 37 -2.64 10.71 5.70
N LEU A 38 -2.47 9.49 5.17
CA LEU A 38 -2.20 8.31 5.98
C LEU A 38 -0.83 8.42 6.64
N SER A 39 -0.82 8.49 7.96
CA SER A 39 0.42 8.50 8.76
C SER A 39 0.95 7.10 9.03
N GLU A 40 0.04 6.11 9.09
CA GLU A 40 0.35 4.70 9.31
C GLU A 40 -0.66 3.78 8.61
N LEU A 41 -0.25 2.53 8.39
CA LEU A 41 -1.12 1.48 7.87
C LEU A 41 -1.51 0.52 9.01
N PRO A 42 -2.79 0.11 9.11
CA PRO A 42 -3.26 -0.80 10.15
C PRO A 42 -2.59 -2.17 10.03
N ALA A 43 -2.36 -2.83 11.16
CA ALA A 43 -1.77 -4.16 11.23
C ALA A 43 -2.65 -5.23 10.54
N GLU A 44 -3.96 -5.01 10.55
CA GLU A 44 -5.01 -5.82 9.96
C GLU A 44 -4.89 -5.91 8.44
N LEU A 45 -4.21 -4.95 7.79
CA LEU A 45 -3.92 -5.01 6.37
C LEU A 45 -3.13 -6.28 6.01
N CYS A 46 -2.33 -6.81 6.94
CA CYS A 46 -1.62 -8.09 6.81
C CYS A 46 -2.55 -9.29 6.59
N ARG A 47 -3.81 -9.24 7.06
CA ARG A 47 -4.78 -10.32 6.90
C ARG A 47 -5.28 -10.42 5.46
N LEU A 48 -5.15 -9.34 4.69
CA LEU A 48 -5.58 -9.29 3.30
C LEU A 48 -4.56 -9.96 2.38
N ARG A 49 -5.07 -10.66 1.36
CA ARG A 49 -4.24 -11.23 0.30
C ARG A 49 -4.21 -10.31 -0.92
N LEU A 50 -3.74 -9.08 -0.70
CA LEU A 50 -3.58 -8.08 -1.76
C LEU A 50 -2.48 -8.50 -2.71
N TRP A 51 -2.76 -8.34 -4.00
CA TRP A 51 -1.76 -8.37 -5.06
C TRP A 51 -1.15 -6.98 -5.23
N ARG A 52 -1.96 -5.93 -5.17
CA ARG A 52 -1.55 -4.54 -5.41
C ARG A 52 -1.97 -3.64 -4.26
N LEU A 53 -1.03 -2.87 -3.74
CA LEU A 53 -1.23 -1.84 -2.73
C LEU A 53 -0.59 -0.55 -3.21
N ASP A 54 -1.39 0.50 -3.37
CA ASP A 54 -0.93 1.84 -3.71
C ASP A 54 -1.27 2.80 -2.58
N VAL A 55 -0.22 3.24 -1.88
CA VAL A 55 -0.28 4.21 -0.78
C VAL A 55 0.55 5.44 -1.12
N SER A 56 0.73 5.73 -2.41
CA SER A 56 1.56 6.85 -2.86
C SER A 56 0.96 8.21 -2.46
N GLU A 57 1.76 9.26 -2.38
CA GLU A 57 1.32 10.60 -1.94
C GLU A 57 0.54 10.55 -0.61
N ASN A 58 1.17 10.00 0.42
CA ASN A 58 0.65 9.95 1.79
C ASN A 58 1.71 10.49 2.77
N GLN A 59 1.42 10.44 4.07
CA GLN A 59 2.35 10.88 5.13
C GLN A 59 3.00 9.70 5.87
N LEU A 60 3.19 8.57 5.21
CA LEU A 60 3.74 7.38 5.84
C LEU A 60 5.21 7.61 6.18
N ALA A 61 5.52 7.72 7.47
CA ALA A 61 6.91 7.80 7.95
C ALA A 61 7.59 6.42 7.98
N ARG A 62 6.78 5.35 8.13
CA ARG A 62 7.24 3.96 8.20
C ARG A 62 6.18 3.00 7.67
N LEU A 63 6.61 1.88 7.10
CA LEU A 63 5.72 0.78 6.77
C LEU A 63 5.66 -0.21 7.93
N PRO A 64 4.48 -0.79 8.26
CA PRO A 64 4.38 -1.79 9.31
C PRO A 64 5.23 -3.03 8.96
N PRO A 65 5.95 -3.62 9.92
CA PRO A 65 6.75 -4.82 9.68
C PRO A 65 5.91 -6.02 9.25
N LEU A 66 4.60 -6.00 9.47
CA LEU A 66 3.66 -7.03 9.07
C LEU A 66 3.40 -7.07 7.55
N LEU A 67 3.70 -6.00 6.80
CA LEU A 67 3.62 -6.02 5.32
C LEU A 67 4.47 -7.15 4.73
N ARG A 68 5.55 -7.56 5.42
CA ARG A 68 6.41 -8.68 5.03
C ARG A 68 5.69 -10.04 4.98
N LEU A 69 4.59 -10.18 5.72
CA LEU A 69 3.82 -11.42 5.79
C LEU A 69 2.86 -11.54 4.59
N MET A 70 2.63 -10.45 3.85
CA MET A 70 1.76 -10.42 2.68
C MET A 70 2.48 -11.02 1.46
N SER A 71 2.69 -12.34 1.48
CA SER A 71 3.38 -13.08 0.40
C SER A 71 2.69 -13.03 -0.97
N SER A 72 1.42 -12.61 -1.01
CA SER A 72 0.66 -12.42 -2.25
C SER A 72 0.91 -11.07 -2.92
N LEU A 73 1.53 -10.12 -2.21
CA LEU A 73 1.69 -8.74 -2.66
C LEU A 73 2.83 -8.66 -3.68
N ARG A 74 2.47 -8.27 -4.91
CA ARG A 74 3.40 -8.14 -6.04
C ARG A 74 3.73 -6.69 -6.39
N HIS A 75 2.80 -5.78 -6.13
CA HIS A 75 2.96 -4.36 -6.41
C HIS A 75 2.72 -3.56 -5.14
N LEU A 76 3.76 -2.89 -4.65
CA LEU A 76 3.72 -1.96 -3.54
C LEU A 76 4.19 -0.59 -4.03
N LEU A 77 3.28 0.38 -4.13
CA LEU A 77 3.60 1.75 -4.50
C LEU A 77 3.53 2.60 -3.22
N VAL A 78 4.65 3.23 -2.88
CA VAL A 78 4.84 4.06 -1.67
C VAL A 78 5.46 5.41 -2.01
N ASP A 79 5.44 5.78 -3.27
CA ASP A 79 6.06 7.00 -3.78
C ASP A 79 5.44 8.25 -3.13
N GLY A 80 6.18 9.36 -3.04
CA GLY A 80 5.65 10.59 -2.43
C GLY A 80 5.25 10.46 -0.95
N ASN A 81 5.87 9.54 -0.21
CA ASN A 81 5.76 9.45 1.25
C ASN A 81 7.08 9.86 1.92
N PRO A 82 7.04 10.52 3.10
CA PRO A 82 8.24 10.89 3.87
C PRO A 82 8.86 9.69 4.62
N LEU A 83 9.04 8.57 3.92
CA LEU A 83 9.60 7.35 4.51
C LEU A 83 11.06 7.60 4.94
N VAL A 84 11.34 7.40 6.22
CA VAL A 84 12.66 7.70 6.84
C VAL A 84 13.81 6.83 6.30
N SER A 85 13.52 5.83 5.48
CA SER A 85 14.44 5.09 4.63
C SER A 85 13.62 4.07 3.86
N PRO A 86 14.05 3.60 2.68
CA PRO A 86 13.44 2.42 2.10
C PRO A 86 13.54 1.30 3.15
N PRO A 87 12.43 0.68 3.58
CA PRO A 87 12.51 -0.39 4.56
C PRO A 87 13.46 -1.44 4.00
N ALA A 88 14.43 -1.91 4.77
CA ALA A 88 15.42 -2.91 4.33
C ALA A 88 14.77 -4.19 3.73
N PHE A 89 13.48 -4.39 3.98
CA PHE A 89 12.67 -5.49 3.45
C PHE A 89 12.10 -5.24 2.04
N VAL A 90 11.95 -3.98 1.61
CA VAL A 90 11.54 -3.61 0.24
C VAL A 90 12.79 -3.68 -0.64
N ARG A 91 13.38 -4.88 -0.71
CA ARG A 91 14.44 -5.21 -1.66
C ARG A 91 13.76 -5.39 -3.01
N LEU A 92 13.37 -4.26 -3.59
CA LEU A 92 12.74 -4.19 -4.90
C LEU A 92 13.73 -4.79 -5.90
N PRO A 93 13.31 -5.71 -6.79
CA PRO A 93 14.11 -6.00 -7.97
C PRO A 93 14.30 -4.67 -8.72
N MET A 94 15.56 -4.30 -8.94
CA MET A 94 16.05 -3.24 -9.83
C MET A 94 15.03 -2.85 -10.91
N GLY A 95 14.25 -1.78 -10.68
CA GLY A 95 13.25 -1.33 -11.67
C GLY A 95 12.15 -0.39 -11.14
N PHE A 96 12.05 -0.15 -9.84
CA PHE A 96 11.00 0.70 -9.27
C PHE A 96 11.38 2.20 -9.17
N PHE A 97 12.63 2.56 -9.45
CA PHE A 97 13.11 3.95 -9.49
C PHE A 97 13.30 4.45 -10.93
N ALA A 98 12.45 4.03 -11.85
CA ALA A 98 12.45 4.53 -13.22
C ALA A 98 11.12 5.23 -13.51
N ASP A 99 10.83 6.34 -12.81
CA ASP A 99 9.96 7.43 -13.29
C ASP A 99 9.91 8.58 -12.26
N SER A 100 11.06 9.20 -12.04
CA SER A 100 11.15 10.63 -11.65
C SER A 100 12.57 11.10 -11.93
N LEU A 101 12.91 11.02 -13.21
CA LEU A 101 13.85 11.92 -13.84
C LEU A 101 13.06 12.65 -14.92
N CYS A 102 12.27 13.64 -14.51
CA CYS A 102 11.74 14.64 -15.42
C CYS A 102 12.06 16.01 -14.83
N ASP A 103 13.12 16.59 -15.40
CA ASP A 103 13.73 17.93 -15.28
C ASP A 103 14.41 18.31 -13.96
#